data_AF-A0A6A3HD31-F1
#
_entry.id   AF-A0A6A3HD31-F1
#
_cell.length_a   1.000
_cell.length_b   1.000
_cell.length_c   1.000
_cell.angle_alpha   90.00
_cell.angle_beta   90.00
_cell.angle_gamma   90.00
#
_symmetry.space_group_name_H-M   'P 1'
#
loop_
_entity.id
_entity.type
_entity.pdbx_description
1 polymer ?
#
loop_
_entity_poly.entity_id
_entity_poly.type
_entity_poly.pdbx_seq_one_letter_code
_entity_poly.pdbx_strand_id
1 'polypeptide(L)'
;MDQVPRYFETEPKSTITARGSREVLLRKGGSSHRRFTATFTITAEGKVLTPHLLFTKLKNRPACPPGVMVDVNPTGMWSADILLDHARQVVCGRKETQLYREPVLYIIDSYGCHVKLADPKRLEALNVFVLVVPPNMTNILQPLDVAVNRRYQELYRDQYDEYLGKALKDPLLQTKAGNPKVPPYATVAQWTLDWVASKDSASIKRAFTLCGLVNKQEFDTDDLHPPLRELLAADVDMELWNQQYRNLAGTDDREQLDISAPRWYLPDNRVSSLFCCLLHGIGTPLNEYVAELTSYMETVRDLDGLFDAGYMAGI
;
A
#
# COMPACT_ATOMS: atom_id res chain seq x y z
N MET A 1 -2.92 3.10 1.08
CA MET A 1 -2.57 2.55 2.41
C MET A 1 -2.00 1.18 2.20
N ASP A 2 -1.03 0.78 3.00
CA ASP A 2 -0.42 -0.54 2.91
C ASP A 2 0.30 -0.93 4.22
N GLN A 3 0.49 -2.24 4.43
CA GLN A 3 1.08 -2.83 5.61
C GLN A 3 2.48 -3.40 5.39
N VAL A 4 3.37 -3.11 6.33
CA VAL A 4 4.74 -3.62 6.36
C VAL A 4 4.91 -4.52 7.59
N PRO A 5 4.89 -5.86 7.44
CA PRO A 5 5.17 -6.78 8.53
C PRO A 5 6.66 -6.71 8.91
N ARG A 6 6.94 -6.61 10.21
CA ARG A 6 8.30 -6.49 10.76
C ARG A 6 8.50 -7.42 11.94
N TYR A 7 9.76 -7.80 12.14
CA TYR A 7 10.22 -8.41 13.37
C TYR A 7 10.73 -7.33 14.31
N PHE A 8 10.56 -7.54 15.62
CA PHE A 8 11.18 -6.67 16.62
C PHE A 8 12.70 -6.73 16.53
N GLU A 9 13.22 -7.90 16.17
CA GLU A 9 14.64 -8.20 16.03
C GLU A 9 14.94 -8.49 14.57
N THR A 10 15.89 -7.79 13.98
CA THR A 10 16.33 -8.06 12.60
C THR A 10 17.68 -8.73 12.60
N GLU A 11 17.94 -9.60 11.62
CA GLU A 11 19.28 -10.15 11.45
C GLU A 11 20.26 -9.04 11.04
N PRO A 12 21.33 -8.82 11.80
CA PRO A 12 22.30 -7.78 11.48
C PRO A 12 23.10 -8.19 10.23
N LYS A 13 23.36 -7.23 9.34
CA LYS A 13 24.20 -7.44 8.14
C LYS A 13 25.70 -7.51 8.46
N SER A 14 26.09 -7.00 9.62
CA SER A 14 27.47 -6.89 10.07
C SER A 14 27.56 -7.24 11.55
N THR A 15 28.74 -7.67 12.01
CA THR A 15 28.95 -7.99 13.44
C THR A 15 29.72 -6.87 14.11
N ILE A 16 29.19 -6.35 15.22
CA ILE A 16 29.86 -5.35 16.06
C ILE A 16 30.55 -6.09 17.21
N THR A 17 31.88 -6.00 17.29
CA THR A 17 32.67 -6.60 18.38
C THR A 17 33.61 -5.58 19.03
N ALA A 18 33.98 -5.81 20.29
CA ALA A 18 34.99 -4.99 20.96
C ALA A 18 36.37 -5.21 20.30
N ARG A 19 37.11 -4.12 20.09
CA ARG A 19 38.44 -4.15 19.47
C ARG A 19 39.37 -5.05 20.29
N GLY A 20 39.93 -6.09 19.67
CA GLY A 20 40.80 -7.09 20.33
C GLY A 20 40.11 -8.41 20.72
N SER A 21 38.82 -8.57 20.43
CA SER A 21 38.12 -9.84 20.67
C SER A 21 38.61 -10.94 19.72
N ARG A 22 39.03 -12.08 20.29
CA ARG A 22 39.47 -13.26 19.53
C ARG A 22 38.32 -14.02 18.88
N GLU A 23 37.09 -13.86 19.40
CA GLU A 23 35.87 -14.47 18.86
C GLU A 23 34.84 -13.41 18.50
N VAL A 24 34.21 -13.61 17.34
CA VAL A 24 33.10 -12.80 16.84
C VAL A 24 31.82 -13.59 17.10
N LEU A 25 31.23 -13.43 18.29
CA LEU A 25 29.98 -14.08 18.65
C LEU A 25 28.80 -13.24 18.16
N LEU A 26 28.02 -13.78 17.23
CA LEU A 26 26.71 -13.26 16.84
C LEU A 26 25.74 -13.44 18.01
N ARG A 27 25.64 -12.43 18.88
CA ARG A 27 24.65 -12.41 19.96
C ARG A 27 23.28 -12.07 19.39
N LYS A 28 22.46 -13.09 19.15
CA LYS A 28 21.04 -12.94 18.85
C LYS A 28 20.24 -12.81 20.15
N GLY A 29 19.23 -11.94 20.16
CA GLY A 29 18.21 -11.99 21.20
C GLY A 29 17.38 -13.27 21.05
N GLY A 30 16.94 -13.83 22.17
CA GLY A 30 16.26 -15.14 22.23
C GLY A 30 14.80 -15.13 21.77
N SER A 31 14.30 -14.06 21.16
CA SER A 31 12.87 -13.84 20.85
C SER A 31 12.63 -13.47 19.37
N SER A 32 13.42 -14.05 18.47
CA SER A 32 13.46 -13.78 17.02
C SER A 32 12.13 -13.94 16.28
N HIS A 33 11.09 -14.44 16.94
CA HIS A 33 9.76 -14.67 16.37
C HIS A 33 8.72 -13.59 16.74
N ARG A 34 9.07 -12.56 17.53
CA ARG A 34 8.15 -11.46 17.80
C ARG A 34 8.00 -10.59 16.56
N ARG A 35 6.75 -10.45 16.11
CA ARG A 35 6.37 -9.66 14.95
C ARG A 35 5.44 -8.53 15.34
N PHE A 36 5.41 -7.50 14.52
CA PHE A 36 4.40 -6.46 14.50
C PHE A 36 4.15 -6.06 13.05
N THR A 37 3.04 -5.38 12.80
CA THR A 37 2.74 -4.86 11.47
C THR A 37 2.65 -3.34 11.58
N ALA A 38 3.52 -2.65 10.85
CA ALA A 38 3.38 -1.22 10.64
C ALA A 38 2.45 -0.96 9.47
N THR A 39 1.64 0.07 9.54
CA THR A 39 0.74 0.45 8.45
C THR A 39 0.84 1.93 8.21
N PHE A 40 0.99 2.27 6.94
CA PHE A 40 1.17 3.64 6.50
C PHE A 40 0.05 4.04 5.55
N THR A 41 -0.37 5.29 5.67
CA THR A 41 -1.26 5.93 4.71
C THR A 41 -0.60 7.23 4.27
N ILE A 42 -0.51 7.43 2.96
CA ILE A 42 0.07 8.63 2.35
C ILE A 42 -0.96 9.33 1.50
N THR A 43 -0.79 10.63 1.30
CA THR A 43 -1.66 11.45 0.46
C THR A 43 -0.89 12.04 -0.73
N ALA A 44 -1.61 12.34 -1.81
CA ALA A 44 -1.03 12.94 -3.02
C ALA A 44 -0.42 14.32 -2.77
N GLU A 45 -0.82 15.02 -1.69
CA GLU A 45 -0.20 16.28 -1.25
C GLU A 45 1.18 16.07 -0.61
N GLY A 46 1.65 14.83 -0.53
CA GLY A 46 2.97 14.49 -0.02
C GLY A 46 3.01 14.35 1.51
N LYS A 47 1.90 13.98 2.14
CA LYS A 47 1.85 13.77 3.60
C LYS A 47 1.84 12.28 3.91
N VAL A 48 2.56 11.90 4.96
CA VAL A 48 2.35 10.64 5.66
C VAL A 48 1.37 10.91 6.80
N LEU A 49 0.26 10.20 6.83
CA LEU A 49 -0.73 10.30 7.90
C LEU A 49 -0.27 9.55 9.14
N THR A 50 -1.02 9.67 10.23
CA THR A 50 -0.76 8.98 11.50
C THR A 50 -0.45 7.50 11.25
N PRO A 51 0.77 7.02 11.58
CA PRO A 51 1.13 5.62 11.39
C PRO A 51 0.33 4.75 12.35
N HIS A 52 0.13 3.49 11.95
CA HIS A 52 -0.51 2.48 12.77
C HIS A 52 0.43 1.31 13.05
N LEU A 53 0.36 0.78 14.27
CA LEU A 53 1.11 -0.39 14.71
C LEU A 53 0.15 -1.44 15.27
N LEU A 54 0.19 -2.63 14.66
CA LEU A 54 -0.51 -3.81 15.15
C LEU A 54 0.47 -4.73 15.86
N PHE A 55 0.27 -4.92 17.16
CA PHE A 55 1.05 -5.87 17.96
C PHE A 55 0.29 -7.19 18.17
N THR A 56 1.02 -8.30 18.09
CA THR A 56 0.44 -9.64 18.26
C THR A 56 0.67 -10.18 19.67
N LYS A 57 -0.17 -11.14 20.08
CA LYS A 57 -0.04 -11.88 21.36
C LYS A 57 -0.05 -10.98 22.61
N LEU A 58 -0.74 -9.85 22.56
CA LEU A 58 -0.99 -8.97 23.70
C LEU A 58 -2.48 -8.95 24.06
N LYS A 59 -2.77 -8.90 25.37
CA LYS A 59 -4.14 -8.70 25.88
C LYS A 59 -4.55 -7.23 25.85
N ASN A 60 -3.62 -6.35 26.22
CA ASN A 60 -3.85 -4.91 26.35
C ASN A 60 -2.94 -4.15 25.39
N ARG A 61 -3.41 -2.97 24.93
CA ARG A 61 -2.59 -2.05 24.13
C ARG A 61 -1.37 -1.62 24.96
N PRO A 62 -0.14 -1.75 24.44
CA PRO A 62 1.03 -1.27 25.14
C PRO A 62 1.04 0.27 25.17
N ALA A 63 1.69 0.84 26.18
CA ALA A 63 1.94 2.28 26.20
C ALA A 63 2.93 2.65 25.08
N CYS A 64 2.51 3.55 24.21
CA CYS A 64 3.29 4.08 23.09
C CYS A 64 3.25 5.62 23.12
N PRO A 65 4.24 6.29 22.52
CA PRO A 65 4.24 7.75 22.40
C PRO A 65 3.00 8.26 21.67
N PRO A 66 2.55 9.51 21.94
CA PRO A 66 1.46 10.11 21.19
C PRO A 66 1.83 10.28 19.71
N GLY A 67 0.83 10.21 18.83
CA GLY A 67 1.02 10.37 17.39
C GLY A 67 1.12 9.07 16.60
N VAL A 68 1.03 7.91 17.26
CA VAL A 68 0.88 6.60 16.61
C VAL A 68 -0.42 5.94 17.06
N MET A 69 -1.16 5.36 16.12
CA MET A 69 -2.32 4.53 16.40
C MET A 69 -1.85 3.10 16.73
N VAL A 70 -2.37 2.50 17.80
CA VAL A 70 -1.91 1.18 18.26
C VAL A 70 -3.08 0.26 18.51
N ASP A 71 -3.08 -0.89 17.85
CA ASP A 71 -4.02 -1.98 18.10
C ASP A 71 -3.28 -3.27 18.49
N VAL A 72 -4.03 -4.19 19.09
CA VAL A 72 -3.56 -5.53 19.42
C VAL A 72 -4.50 -6.57 18.83
N ASN A 73 -3.95 -7.60 18.19
CA ASN A 73 -4.72 -8.75 17.74
C ASN A 73 -3.97 -10.05 18.07
N PRO A 74 -4.61 -11.02 18.75
CA PRO A 74 -4.01 -12.34 19.00
C PRO A 74 -3.42 -13.03 17.76
N THR A 75 -4.06 -12.89 16.59
CA THR A 75 -3.58 -13.52 15.34
C THR A 75 -2.45 -12.73 14.68
N GLY A 76 -2.27 -11.46 15.03
CA GLY A 76 -1.36 -10.54 14.35
C GLY A 76 -1.84 -10.11 12.95
N MET A 77 -3.05 -10.50 12.56
CA MET A 77 -3.67 -10.11 11.29
C MET A 77 -4.62 -8.93 11.49
N TRP A 78 -4.90 -8.20 10.42
CA TRP A 78 -5.95 -7.18 10.46
C TRP A 78 -7.33 -7.83 10.51
N SER A 79 -8.23 -7.25 11.30
CA SER A 79 -9.66 -7.58 11.25
C SER A 79 -10.42 -6.49 10.51
N ALA A 80 -11.64 -6.79 10.07
CA ALA A 80 -12.51 -5.81 9.42
C ALA A 80 -12.84 -4.60 10.32
N ASP A 81 -12.75 -4.77 11.65
CA ASP A 81 -13.00 -3.71 12.64
C ASP A 81 -11.78 -2.82 12.82
N ILE A 82 -10.58 -3.39 13.00
CA ILE A 82 -9.31 -2.64 13.05
C ILE A 82 -9.18 -1.78 11.79
N LEU A 83 -9.53 -2.36 10.65
CA LEU A 83 -9.45 -1.73 9.37
C LEU A 83 -10.43 -0.55 9.21
N LEU A 84 -11.69 -0.71 9.65
CA LEU A 84 -12.68 0.36 9.65
C LEU A 84 -12.31 1.48 10.64
N ASP A 85 -11.85 1.14 11.83
CA ASP A 85 -11.43 2.12 12.84
C ASP A 85 -10.20 2.90 12.38
N HIS A 86 -9.25 2.24 11.72
CA HIS A 86 -8.13 2.90 11.07
C HIS A 86 -8.62 3.91 10.01
N ALA A 87 -9.52 3.51 9.11
CA ALA A 87 -10.07 4.41 8.09
C ALA A 87 -10.79 5.62 8.73
N ARG A 88 -11.56 5.39 9.80
CA ARG A 88 -12.25 6.48 10.53
C ARG A 88 -11.28 7.47 11.17
N GLN A 89 -10.25 6.97 11.86
CA GLN A 89 -9.33 7.83 12.62
C GLN A 89 -8.29 8.50 11.72
N VAL A 90 -7.74 7.77 10.76
CA VAL A 90 -6.61 8.23 9.95
C VAL A 90 -7.08 8.93 8.68
N VAL A 91 -8.08 8.37 7.98
CA VAL A 91 -8.55 8.91 6.71
C VAL A 91 -9.65 9.95 6.94
N CYS A 92 -10.68 9.60 7.72
CA CYS A 92 -11.85 10.45 7.96
C CYS A 92 -11.63 11.47 9.08
N GLY A 93 -10.59 11.28 9.92
CA GLY A 93 -10.23 12.19 11.00
C GLY A 93 -9.53 13.48 10.54
N ARG A 94 -9.30 13.64 9.24
CA ARG A 94 -8.63 14.80 8.66
C ARG A 94 -9.57 16.01 8.57
N LYS A 95 -9.01 17.22 8.57
CA LYS A 95 -9.82 18.46 8.52
C LYS A 95 -10.61 18.55 7.21
N GLU A 96 -9.97 18.16 6.12
CA GLU A 96 -10.50 18.11 4.76
C GLU A 96 -11.74 17.21 4.68
N THR A 97 -11.70 16.05 5.35
CA THR A 97 -12.82 15.09 5.37
C THR A 97 -13.89 15.40 6.42
N GLN A 98 -13.54 16.06 7.53
CA GLN A 98 -14.50 16.42 8.57
C GLN A 98 -15.31 17.67 8.23
N LEU A 99 -14.64 18.72 7.74
CA LEU A 99 -15.26 20.03 7.54
C LEU A 99 -15.99 20.12 6.20
N TYR A 100 -15.33 19.69 5.13
CA TYR A 100 -15.83 19.82 3.76
C TYR A 100 -16.40 18.52 3.21
N ARG A 101 -16.21 17.40 3.94
CA ARG A 101 -16.50 16.04 3.46
C ARG A 101 -15.97 15.85 2.05
N GLU A 102 -14.75 16.32 1.78
CA GLU A 102 -14.15 16.16 0.46
C GLU A 102 -14.10 14.67 0.07
N PRO A 103 -14.42 14.33 -1.20
CA PRO A 103 -14.37 12.95 -1.65
C PRO A 103 -12.94 12.43 -1.57
N VAL A 104 -12.77 11.26 -0.97
CA VAL A 104 -11.45 10.61 -0.83
C VAL A 104 -11.40 9.35 -1.67
N LEU A 105 -10.44 9.27 -2.59
CA LEU A 105 -10.07 8.01 -3.20
C LEU A 105 -9.07 7.26 -2.29
N TYR A 106 -9.51 6.16 -1.69
CA TYR A 106 -8.72 5.35 -0.77
C TYR A 106 -8.16 4.11 -1.46
N ILE A 107 -6.89 4.19 -1.84
CA ILE A 107 -6.20 3.13 -2.58
C ILE A 107 -5.63 2.10 -1.61
N ILE A 108 -5.98 0.83 -1.79
CA ILE A 108 -5.56 -0.31 -0.95
C ILE A 108 -5.16 -1.50 -1.84
N ASP A 109 -4.41 -2.45 -1.30
CA ASP A 109 -4.05 -3.66 -2.05
C ASP A 109 -5.20 -4.69 -2.05
N SER A 110 -5.05 -5.74 -2.86
CA SER A 110 -6.02 -6.84 -3.00
C SER A 110 -5.91 -7.89 -1.90
N TYR A 111 -5.30 -7.58 -0.75
CA TYR A 111 -5.24 -8.52 0.35
C TYR A 111 -6.65 -8.85 0.86
N GLY A 112 -6.96 -10.14 1.10
CA GLY A 112 -8.34 -10.57 1.39
C GLY A 112 -9.01 -9.88 2.58
N CYS A 113 -8.24 -9.35 3.54
CA CYS A 113 -8.78 -8.53 4.63
C CYS A 113 -9.26 -7.14 4.16
N HIS A 114 -8.61 -6.59 3.12
CA HIS A 114 -8.89 -5.29 2.50
C HIS A 114 -10.04 -5.35 1.53
N VAL A 115 -10.23 -6.47 0.83
CA VAL A 115 -11.39 -6.66 -0.05
C VAL A 115 -12.71 -6.51 0.72
N LYS A 116 -12.73 -6.89 2.02
CA LYS A 116 -13.89 -6.68 2.90
C LYS A 116 -14.15 -5.19 3.26
N LEU A 117 -13.21 -4.28 3.02
CA LEU A 117 -13.48 -2.83 3.04
C LEU A 117 -14.12 -2.34 1.75
N ALA A 118 -13.84 -3.00 0.63
CA ALA A 118 -14.42 -2.65 -0.65
C ALA A 118 -15.92 -2.97 -0.70
N ASP A 119 -16.54 -3.47 0.39
CA ASP A 119 -17.98 -3.40 0.56
C ASP A 119 -18.40 -1.91 0.56
N PRO A 120 -19.01 -1.44 -0.54
CA PRO A 120 -19.20 -0.02 -0.82
C PRO A 120 -19.95 0.70 0.32
N LYS A 121 -20.82 -0.01 1.04
CA LYS A 121 -21.71 0.60 2.03
C LYS A 121 -21.00 1.12 3.29
N ARG A 122 -19.80 0.64 3.63
CA ARG A 122 -19.18 0.96 4.94
C ARG A 122 -18.48 2.32 4.98
N LEU A 123 -17.90 2.75 3.86
CA LEU A 123 -17.08 3.97 3.78
C LEU A 123 -17.68 5.06 2.88
N GLU A 124 -18.57 4.72 1.95
CA GLU A 124 -19.25 5.70 1.08
C GLU A 124 -20.08 6.71 1.88
N ALA A 125 -20.69 6.29 2.99
CA ALA A 125 -21.40 7.20 3.90
C ALA A 125 -20.49 8.31 4.49
N LEU A 126 -19.17 8.13 4.42
CA LEU A 126 -18.15 9.08 4.85
C LEU A 126 -17.49 9.82 3.67
N ASN A 127 -18.05 9.68 2.46
CA ASN A 127 -17.49 10.18 1.19
C ASN A 127 -16.09 9.62 0.88
N VAL A 128 -15.83 8.38 1.29
CA VAL A 128 -14.58 7.67 1.02
C VAL A 128 -14.85 6.52 0.06
N PHE A 129 -14.23 6.59 -1.12
CA PHE A 129 -14.34 5.63 -2.21
C PHE A 129 -13.11 4.74 -2.23
N VAL A 130 -13.29 3.43 -2.10
CA VAL A 130 -12.17 2.48 -2.06
C VAL A 130 -11.80 2.06 -3.48
N LEU A 131 -10.51 2.16 -3.81
CA LEU A 131 -9.94 1.59 -5.03
C LEU A 131 -8.97 0.48 -4.65
N VAL A 132 -9.24 -0.73 -5.12
CA VAL A 132 -8.36 -1.88 -4.90
C VAL A 132 -7.38 -1.99 -6.04
N VAL A 133 -6.09 -2.03 -5.73
CA VAL A 133 -5.03 -2.25 -6.71
C VAL A 133 -5.17 -3.67 -7.26
N PRO A 134 -5.13 -3.85 -8.60
CA PRO A 134 -5.22 -5.17 -9.19
C PRO A 134 -4.16 -6.13 -8.62
N PRO A 135 -4.49 -7.44 -8.51
CA PRO A 135 -3.52 -8.45 -8.10
C PRO A 135 -2.23 -8.36 -8.94
N ASN A 136 -1.09 -8.62 -8.31
CA ASN A 136 0.24 -8.59 -8.94
C ASN A 136 0.68 -7.23 -9.52
N MET A 137 -0.04 -6.14 -9.26
CA MET A 137 0.34 -4.79 -9.71
C MET A 137 0.78 -3.84 -8.59
N THR A 138 0.94 -4.30 -7.35
CA THR A 138 1.24 -3.39 -6.23
C THR A 138 2.61 -2.72 -6.37
N ASN A 139 3.60 -3.43 -6.90
CA ASN A 139 4.91 -2.90 -7.25
C ASN A 139 4.95 -1.91 -8.43
N ILE A 140 3.82 -1.65 -9.07
CA ILE A 140 3.67 -0.74 -10.23
C ILE A 140 2.71 0.40 -9.88
N LEU A 141 1.57 0.08 -9.27
CA LEU A 141 0.45 0.98 -9.04
C LEU A 141 0.28 1.43 -7.58
N GLN A 142 1.05 0.85 -6.64
CA GLN A 142 0.93 1.16 -5.23
C GLN A 142 2.13 2.04 -4.78
N PRO A 143 1.91 3.33 -4.45
CA PRO A 143 2.99 4.26 -4.12
C PRO A 143 3.85 3.90 -2.90
N LEU A 144 3.25 3.30 -1.87
CA LEU A 144 3.96 2.83 -0.69
C LEU A 144 4.95 1.72 -1.05
N ASP A 145 4.55 0.72 -1.83
CA ASP A 145 5.42 -0.37 -2.28
C ASP A 145 6.51 0.12 -3.22
N VAL A 146 6.16 0.99 -4.18
CA VAL A 146 7.10 1.52 -5.17
C VAL A 146 8.25 2.30 -4.53
N ALA A 147 7.97 3.15 -3.53
CA ALA A 147 8.97 4.14 -3.10
C ALA A 147 9.14 4.31 -1.58
N VAL A 148 8.22 3.83 -0.74
CA VAL A 148 8.15 4.24 0.67
C VAL A 148 8.49 3.10 1.64
N ASN A 149 7.87 1.93 1.48
CA ASN A 149 7.95 0.79 2.39
C ASN A 149 9.37 0.27 2.55
N ARG A 150 10.13 0.16 1.44
CA ARG A 150 11.52 -0.28 1.47
C ARG A 150 12.38 0.62 2.37
N ARG A 151 12.20 1.94 2.29
CA ARG A 151 12.95 2.91 3.11
C ARG A 151 12.63 2.78 4.60
N TYR A 152 11.40 2.41 4.96
CA TYR A 152 11.07 2.10 6.35
C TYR A 152 11.82 0.87 6.86
N GLN A 153 11.88 -0.20 6.05
CA GLN A 153 12.58 -1.42 6.42
C GLN A 153 14.10 -1.23 6.58
N GLU A 154 14.68 -0.31 5.80
CA GLU A 154 16.08 0.09 5.91
C GLU A 154 16.31 0.89 7.20
N LEU A 155 15.55 1.96 7.44
CA LEU A 155 15.68 2.76 8.66
C LEU A 155 15.47 1.94 9.94
N TYR A 156 14.44 1.07 9.96
CA TYR A 156 14.17 0.22 11.12
C TYR A 156 15.38 -0.67 11.46
N ARG A 157 16.09 -1.15 10.45
CA ARG A 157 17.28 -1.97 10.62
C ARG A 157 18.42 -1.18 11.25
N ASP A 158 18.66 0.04 10.75
CA ASP A 158 19.70 0.92 11.28
C ASP A 158 19.41 1.29 12.75
N GLN A 159 18.15 1.58 13.09
CA GLN A 159 17.71 1.82 14.46
C GLN A 159 17.90 0.59 15.37
N TYR A 160 17.63 -0.60 14.84
CA TYR A 160 17.87 -1.85 15.58
C TYR A 160 19.37 -2.11 15.80
N ASP A 161 20.22 -1.86 14.81
CA ASP A 161 21.67 -2.00 14.93
C ASP A 161 22.24 -1.01 15.97
N GLU A 162 21.72 0.23 16.00
CA GLU A 162 22.07 1.20 17.04
C GLU A 162 21.61 0.75 18.44
N TYR A 163 20.39 0.23 18.54
CA TYR A 163 19.86 -0.35 19.78
C TYR A 163 20.73 -1.50 20.27
N LEU A 164 21.13 -2.39 19.37
CA LEU A 164 22.01 -3.50 19.68
C LEU A 164 23.37 -2.99 20.20
N GLY A 165 23.95 -1.98 19.57
CA GLY A 165 25.17 -1.34 20.02
C GLY A 165 25.08 -0.74 21.43
N LYS A 166 23.93 -0.15 21.78
CA LYS A 166 23.64 0.33 23.15
C LYS A 166 23.45 -0.83 24.12
N ALA A 167 22.69 -1.85 23.73
CA ALA A 167 22.42 -3.02 24.56
C ALA A 167 23.67 -3.83 24.89
N LEU A 168 24.69 -3.82 24.03
CA LEU A 168 25.99 -4.45 24.31
C LEU A 168 26.80 -3.72 25.39
N LYS A 169 26.54 -2.43 25.63
CA LYS A 169 27.26 -1.59 26.60
C LYS A 169 26.50 -1.41 27.91
N ASP A 170 25.18 -1.41 27.86
CA ASP A 170 24.32 -1.16 29.01
C ASP A 170 23.73 -2.47 29.59
N PRO A 171 24.14 -2.90 30.79
CA PRO A 171 23.58 -4.08 31.46
C PRO A 171 22.06 -4.02 31.67
N LEU A 172 21.46 -2.82 31.78
CA LEU A 172 20.01 -2.67 31.93
C LEU A 172 19.25 -3.11 30.69
N LEU A 173 19.87 -3.01 29.52
CA LEU A 173 19.34 -3.48 28.24
C LEU A 173 19.70 -4.94 27.95
N GLN A 174 20.36 -5.62 28.89
CA GLN A 174 20.70 -7.04 28.77
C GLN A 174 19.82 -7.91 29.67
N THR A 175 19.52 -9.11 29.19
CA THR A 175 18.94 -10.20 29.99
C THR A 175 19.94 -10.68 31.04
N LYS A 176 19.48 -11.48 32.01
CA LYS A 176 20.36 -12.10 33.02
C LYS A 176 21.49 -12.94 32.40
N ALA A 177 21.29 -13.43 31.18
CA ALA A 177 22.28 -14.20 30.42
C ALA A 177 23.24 -13.31 29.59
N GLY A 178 23.15 -11.99 29.67
CA GLY A 178 23.99 -11.05 28.91
C GLY A 178 23.59 -10.86 27.43
N ASN A 179 22.44 -11.41 27.02
CA ASN A 179 21.88 -11.18 25.68
C ASN A 179 21.10 -9.88 25.65
N PRO A 180 21.13 -9.09 24.56
CA PRO A 180 20.27 -7.93 24.36
C PRO A 180 18.80 -8.27 24.61
N LYS A 181 18.07 -7.38 25.30
CA LYS A 181 16.63 -7.47 25.43
C LYS A 181 15.96 -7.12 24.10
N VAL A 182 14.73 -7.58 23.91
CA VAL A 182 13.89 -7.14 22.79
C VAL A 182 13.57 -5.65 22.96
N PRO A 183 13.64 -4.83 21.88
CA PRO A 183 13.20 -3.45 21.94
C PRO A 183 11.78 -3.32 22.52
N PRO A 184 11.54 -2.42 23.49
CA PRO A 184 10.20 -2.15 23.99
C PRO A 184 9.24 -1.67 22.89
N TYR A 185 7.94 -1.91 23.06
CA TYR A 185 6.89 -1.43 22.14
C TYR A 185 6.95 0.09 21.92
N ALA A 186 7.19 0.86 22.98
CA ALA A 186 7.34 2.32 22.91
C ALA A 186 8.55 2.74 22.05
N THR A 187 9.65 1.98 22.09
CA THR A 187 10.85 2.24 21.30
C THR A 187 10.59 1.99 19.81
N VAL A 188 9.96 0.87 19.47
CA VAL A 188 9.55 0.56 18.08
C VAL A 188 8.57 1.61 17.54
N ALA A 189 7.64 2.04 18.38
CA ALA A 189 6.73 3.14 18.07
C ALA A 189 7.46 4.45 17.82
N GLN A 190 8.44 4.80 18.65
CA GLN A 190 9.24 6.00 18.47
C GLN A 190 10.02 5.97 17.15
N TRP A 191 10.69 4.86 16.82
CA TRP A 191 11.39 4.71 15.53
C TRP A 191 10.48 4.88 14.33
N THR A 192 9.23 4.42 14.46
CA THR A 192 8.22 4.59 13.41
C THR A 192 7.83 6.06 13.26
N LEU A 193 7.65 6.79 14.36
CA LEU A 193 7.40 8.23 14.35
C LEU A 193 8.58 9.02 13.76
N ASP A 194 9.81 8.67 14.15
CA ASP A 194 11.03 9.30 13.66
C ASP A 194 11.16 9.09 12.13
N TRP A 195 10.82 7.89 11.64
CA TRP A 195 10.77 7.64 10.20
C TRP A 195 9.72 8.49 9.50
N VAL A 196 8.50 8.59 10.05
CA VAL A 196 7.43 9.45 9.49
C VAL A 196 7.90 10.91 9.44
N ALA A 197 8.49 11.41 10.51
CA ALA A 197 9.03 12.77 10.59
C ALA A 197 10.18 13.02 9.60
N SER A 198 10.94 11.99 9.23
CA SER A 198 12.02 12.09 8.24
C SER A 198 11.54 12.10 6.79
N LYS A 199 10.24 11.95 6.51
CA LYS A 199 9.72 11.93 5.13
C LYS A 199 9.55 13.34 4.61
N ASP A 200 10.13 13.60 3.44
CA ASP A 200 9.94 14.84 2.71
C ASP A 200 8.71 14.74 1.78
N SER A 201 7.99 15.86 1.67
CA SER A 201 6.78 15.92 0.84
C SER A 201 7.04 15.61 -0.63
N ALA A 202 8.20 16.03 -1.16
CA ALA A 202 8.57 15.79 -2.55
C ALA A 202 8.73 14.30 -2.87
N SER A 203 9.38 13.52 -2.01
CA SER A 203 9.53 12.07 -2.18
C SER A 203 8.18 11.36 -2.18
N ILE A 204 7.24 11.77 -1.32
CA ILE A 204 5.91 11.17 -1.29
C ILE A 204 5.13 11.52 -2.56
N LYS A 205 5.13 12.78 -2.99
CA LYS A 205 4.51 13.20 -4.27
C LYS A 205 5.07 12.42 -5.45
N ARG A 206 6.40 12.29 -5.51
CA ARG A 206 7.08 11.51 -6.55
C ARG A 206 6.62 10.04 -6.58
N ALA A 207 6.32 9.44 -5.43
CA ALA A 207 5.80 8.07 -5.39
C ALA A 207 4.44 7.95 -6.12
N PHE A 208 3.56 8.94 -5.95
CA PHE A 208 2.30 9.02 -6.68
C PHE A 208 2.52 9.23 -8.19
N THR A 209 3.43 10.14 -8.56
CA THR A 209 3.81 10.37 -9.97
C THR A 209 4.30 9.11 -10.67
N LEU A 210 5.21 8.36 -10.05
CA LEU A 210 5.74 7.11 -10.62
C LEU A 210 4.66 6.05 -10.90
N CYS A 211 3.57 6.08 -10.13
CA CYS A 211 2.42 5.19 -10.26
C CYS A 211 1.33 5.74 -11.19
N GLY A 212 1.52 6.92 -11.80
CA GLY A 212 0.51 7.58 -12.63
C GLY A 212 -0.69 8.12 -11.85
N LEU A 213 -0.57 8.28 -10.53
CA LEU A 213 -1.63 8.75 -9.63
C LEU A 213 -1.51 10.26 -9.40
N VAL A 214 -1.65 11.04 -10.47
CA VAL A 214 -1.55 12.50 -10.47
C VAL A 214 -2.82 13.16 -10.99
N ASN A 215 -2.94 14.48 -10.83
CA ASN A 215 -4.02 15.21 -11.48
C ASN A 215 -3.92 15.03 -12.99
N LYS A 216 -5.07 14.95 -13.67
CA LYS A 216 -5.12 14.74 -15.13
C LYS A 216 -4.27 15.74 -15.93
N GLN A 217 -4.22 16.99 -15.49
CA GLN A 217 -3.46 18.06 -16.14
C GLN A 217 -1.94 17.93 -15.96
N GLU A 218 -1.51 17.14 -14.98
CA GLU A 218 -0.11 16.90 -14.61
C GLU A 218 0.36 15.51 -15.07
N PHE A 219 -0.47 14.78 -15.83
CA PHE A 219 -0.15 13.43 -16.29
C PHE A 219 0.82 13.49 -17.48
N ASP A 220 2.06 13.12 -17.22
CA ASP A 220 3.10 12.93 -18.22
C ASP A 220 3.56 11.45 -18.22
N THR A 221 3.46 10.81 -19.37
CA THR A 221 3.87 9.42 -19.60
C THR A 221 5.37 9.22 -19.35
N ASP A 222 6.19 10.25 -19.58
CA ASP A 222 7.64 10.19 -19.39
C ASP A 222 8.06 10.18 -17.92
N ASP A 223 7.19 10.63 -17.02
CA ASP A 223 7.41 10.62 -15.58
C ASP A 223 7.05 9.28 -14.91
N LEU A 224 6.36 8.38 -15.63
CA LEU A 224 5.98 7.06 -15.15
C LEU A 224 7.19 6.13 -15.08
N HIS A 225 7.16 5.17 -14.16
CA HIS A 225 8.17 4.11 -14.16
C HIS A 225 8.04 3.22 -15.42
N PRO A 226 9.15 2.59 -15.88
CA PRO A 226 9.20 1.96 -17.20
C PRO A 226 8.12 0.90 -17.48
N PRO A 227 7.83 -0.07 -16.59
CA PRO A 227 6.76 -1.05 -16.80
C PRO A 227 5.40 -0.42 -17.12
N LEU A 228 5.00 0.64 -16.40
CA LEU A 228 3.72 1.30 -16.62
C LEU A 228 3.70 2.12 -17.90
N ARG A 229 4.83 2.74 -18.25
CA ARG A 229 4.97 3.46 -19.53
C ARG A 229 4.77 2.53 -20.72
N GLU A 230 5.39 1.34 -20.66
CA GLU A 230 5.29 0.33 -21.70
C GLU A 230 3.88 -0.27 -21.77
N LEU A 231 3.20 -0.46 -20.64
CA LEU A 231 1.78 -0.89 -20.63
C LEU A 231 0.82 0.11 -21.29
N LEU A 232 1.18 1.39 -21.29
CA LEU A 232 0.37 2.46 -21.91
C LEU A 232 0.72 2.67 -23.39
N ALA A 233 1.72 1.96 -23.93
CA ALA A 233 2.06 2.02 -25.34
C ALA A 233 0.95 1.34 -26.17
N ALA A 234 0.58 1.94 -27.30
CA ALA A 234 -0.51 1.45 -28.14
C ALA A 234 -0.22 0.06 -28.78
N ASP A 235 1.04 -0.34 -28.82
CA ASP A 235 1.57 -1.53 -29.46
C ASP A 235 2.24 -2.51 -28.48
N VAL A 236 1.87 -2.47 -27.19
CA VAL A 236 2.48 -3.32 -26.17
C VAL A 236 2.30 -4.82 -26.48
N ASP A 237 3.41 -5.54 -26.64
CA ASP A 237 3.45 -6.99 -26.69
C ASP A 237 3.43 -7.53 -25.26
N MET A 238 2.27 -8.06 -24.84
CA MET A 238 2.08 -8.57 -23.48
C MET A 238 2.94 -9.80 -23.18
N GLU A 239 3.33 -10.61 -24.17
CA GLU A 239 4.18 -11.77 -23.95
C GLU A 239 5.62 -11.32 -23.66
N LEU A 240 6.13 -10.38 -24.46
CA LEU A 240 7.44 -9.77 -24.24
C LEU A 240 7.49 -9.00 -22.93
N TRP A 241 6.46 -8.19 -22.64
CA TRP A 241 6.34 -7.43 -21.40
C TRP A 241 6.36 -8.37 -20.17
N ASN A 242 5.58 -9.44 -20.20
CA ASN A 242 5.55 -10.44 -19.12
C ASN A 242 6.90 -11.16 -18.95
N GLN A 243 7.64 -11.40 -20.03
CA GLN A 243 8.99 -11.96 -19.95
C GLN A 243 9.97 -10.97 -19.32
N GLN A 244 9.95 -9.71 -19.75
CA GLN A 244 10.84 -8.64 -19.29
C GLN A 244 10.61 -8.30 -17.81
N TYR A 245 9.35 -8.27 -17.38
CA TYR A 245 8.95 -7.95 -16.02
C TYR A 245 8.51 -9.16 -15.20
N ARG A 246 8.94 -10.37 -15.57
CA ARG A 246 8.62 -11.60 -14.82
C ARG A 246 8.97 -11.48 -13.33
N ASN A 247 10.03 -10.74 -13.00
CA ASN A 247 10.47 -10.52 -11.62
C ASN A 247 9.54 -9.59 -10.81
N LEU A 248 8.64 -8.87 -11.50
CA LEU A 248 7.60 -8.05 -10.90
C LEU A 248 6.33 -8.87 -10.58
N ALA A 249 6.08 -9.96 -11.30
CA ALA A 249 4.97 -10.88 -11.02
C ALA A 249 5.38 -11.88 -9.92
N GLY A 250 4.93 -11.65 -8.69
CA GLY A 250 5.10 -12.62 -7.58
C GLY A 250 4.27 -13.89 -7.76
N THR A 251 4.60 -14.96 -7.03
CA THR A 251 3.77 -16.17 -6.92
C THR A 251 2.44 -15.84 -6.22
N ASP A 252 1.32 -16.26 -6.79
CA ASP A 252 -0.01 -15.75 -6.46
C ASP A 252 -0.84 -16.72 -5.60
N ASP A 253 -1.10 -16.35 -4.35
CA ASP A 253 -2.06 -16.98 -3.43
C ASP A 253 -3.20 -16.01 -3.04
N ARG A 254 -3.36 -14.87 -3.74
CA ARG A 254 -4.35 -13.84 -3.41
C ARG A 254 -5.68 -14.12 -4.10
N GLU A 255 -6.79 -13.71 -3.48
CA GLU A 255 -8.13 -13.92 -4.06
C GLU A 255 -8.24 -13.19 -5.41
N GLN A 256 -8.63 -13.92 -6.46
CA GLN A 256 -9.03 -13.31 -7.73
C GLN A 256 -10.22 -12.40 -7.46
N LEU A 257 -10.00 -11.10 -7.64
CA LEU A 257 -11.05 -10.11 -7.59
C LEU A 257 -11.88 -10.23 -8.87
N ASP A 258 -13.17 -10.47 -8.72
CA ASP A 258 -14.15 -10.17 -9.76
C ASP A 258 -14.25 -8.64 -9.84
N ILE A 259 -13.43 -8.04 -10.71
CA ILE A 259 -13.40 -6.60 -10.92
C ILE A 259 -14.68 -6.23 -11.69
N SER A 260 -15.82 -6.19 -11.00
CA SER A 260 -16.94 -5.43 -11.53
C SER A 260 -16.48 -3.98 -11.68
N ALA A 261 -16.58 -3.42 -12.89
CA ALA A 261 -16.25 -2.03 -13.13
C ALA A 261 -16.92 -1.14 -12.06
N PRO A 262 -16.19 -0.24 -11.37
CA PRO A 262 -16.78 0.61 -10.36
C PRO A 262 -17.90 1.40 -11.02
N ARG A 263 -19.14 1.19 -10.57
CA ARG A 263 -20.33 1.80 -11.19
C ARG A 263 -20.29 3.34 -11.16
N TRP A 264 -19.44 3.97 -10.34
CA TRP A 264 -19.48 5.42 -10.09
C TRP A 264 -18.12 6.00 -9.70
N TYR A 265 -17.25 6.23 -10.68
CA TYR A 265 -16.36 7.40 -10.72
C TYR A 265 -15.97 7.66 -12.17
N LEU A 266 -16.86 8.32 -12.90
CA LEU A 266 -16.53 8.97 -14.17
C LEU A 266 -16.40 10.46 -13.86
N PRO A 267 -15.19 11.02 -13.64
CA PRO A 267 -15.04 12.46 -13.68
C PRO A 267 -15.49 12.91 -15.06
N ASP A 268 -16.45 13.83 -15.08
CA ASP A 268 -16.96 14.41 -16.32
C ASP A 268 -15.77 14.90 -17.18
N ASN A 269 -15.81 14.52 -18.46
CA ASN A 269 -14.76 14.60 -19.46
C ASN A 269 -13.69 13.48 -19.43
N ARG A 270 -14.07 12.43 -20.18
CA ARG A 270 -13.31 11.37 -20.89
C ARG A 270 -11.77 11.45 -20.88
N VAL A 271 -11.19 10.25 -20.91
CA VAL A 271 -9.77 9.84 -20.84
C VAL A 271 -9.11 9.99 -19.47
N SER A 272 -9.35 9.01 -18.59
CA SER A 272 -8.60 8.76 -17.35
C SER A 272 -7.75 7.49 -17.51
N SER A 273 -6.47 7.57 -17.17
CA SER A 273 -5.45 6.50 -17.27
C SER A 273 -5.84 5.19 -16.58
N LEU A 274 -6.61 5.23 -15.50
CA LEU A 274 -7.12 4.02 -14.83
C LEU A 274 -8.08 3.22 -15.73
N PHE A 275 -8.86 3.88 -16.58
CA PHE A 275 -9.76 3.22 -17.52
C PHE A 275 -8.99 2.57 -18.66
N CYS A 276 -7.91 3.17 -19.17
CA CYS A 276 -7.02 2.52 -20.12
C CYS A 276 -6.32 1.31 -19.49
N CYS A 277 -5.80 1.42 -18.27
CA CYS A 277 -5.21 0.29 -17.56
C CYS A 277 -6.19 -0.87 -17.34
N LEU A 278 -7.47 -0.57 -17.06
CA LEU A 278 -8.53 -1.56 -16.93
C LEU A 278 -8.96 -2.14 -18.30
N LEU A 279 -8.99 -1.33 -19.36
CA LEU A 279 -9.29 -1.78 -20.73
C LEU A 279 -8.25 -2.81 -21.22
N HIS A 280 -6.97 -2.54 -20.96
CA HIS A 280 -5.87 -3.44 -21.34
C HIS A 280 -5.76 -4.69 -20.43
N GLY A 281 -6.36 -4.67 -19.23
CA GLY A 281 -6.39 -5.81 -18.32
C GLY A 281 -7.36 -6.94 -18.74
N ILE A 282 -8.30 -6.65 -19.65
CA ILE A 282 -9.34 -7.60 -20.08
C ILE A 282 -8.90 -8.40 -21.32
N GLY A 283 -7.79 -8.02 -21.97
CA GLY A 283 -7.22 -8.77 -23.09
C GLY A 283 -8.00 -8.69 -24.41
N THR A 284 -9.10 -7.93 -24.46
CA THR A 284 -9.90 -7.75 -25.67
C THR A 284 -9.32 -6.59 -26.50
N PRO A 285 -8.91 -6.81 -27.76
CA PRO A 285 -8.43 -5.73 -28.62
C PRO A 285 -9.54 -4.69 -28.86
N LEU A 286 -9.14 -3.42 -29.03
CA LEU A 286 -10.04 -2.25 -29.01
C LEU A 286 -11.21 -2.35 -30.02
N ASN A 287 -10.98 -2.99 -31.16
CA ASN A 287 -11.99 -3.26 -32.19
C ASN A 287 -13.07 -4.26 -31.74
N GLU A 288 -12.68 -5.27 -30.96
CA GLU A 288 -13.61 -6.26 -30.40
C GLU A 288 -14.40 -5.66 -29.23
N TYR A 289 -13.77 -4.79 -28.41
CA TYR A 289 -14.45 -4.09 -27.32
C TYR A 289 -15.59 -3.20 -27.81
N VAL A 290 -15.40 -2.46 -28.92
CA VAL A 290 -16.48 -1.64 -29.50
C VAL A 290 -17.64 -2.52 -29.93
N ALA A 291 -17.37 -3.64 -30.62
CA ALA A 291 -18.40 -4.58 -31.05
C ALA A 291 -19.15 -5.24 -29.87
N GLU A 292 -18.43 -5.66 -28.84
CA GLU A 292 -19.02 -6.27 -27.64
C GLU A 292 -19.81 -5.26 -26.81
N LEU A 293 -19.30 -4.04 -26.64
CA LEU A 293 -20.00 -2.98 -25.92
C LEU A 293 -21.28 -2.58 -26.67
N THR A 294 -21.23 -2.45 -28.00
CA THR A 294 -22.41 -2.21 -28.84
C THR A 294 -23.42 -3.35 -28.68
N SER A 295 -23.00 -4.61 -28.80
CA SER A 295 -23.90 -5.76 -28.65
C SER A 295 -24.49 -5.84 -27.24
N TYR A 296 -23.73 -5.49 -26.21
CA TYR A 296 -24.24 -5.40 -24.84
C TYR A 296 -25.25 -4.26 -24.68
N MET A 297 -24.98 -3.08 -25.24
CA MET A 297 -25.88 -1.92 -25.20
C MET A 297 -27.22 -2.21 -25.90
N GLU A 298 -27.24 -3.04 -26.95
CA GLU A 298 -28.47 -3.53 -27.60
C GLU A 298 -29.35 -4.38 -26.68
N THR A 299 -28.79 -4.99 -25.63
CA THR A 299 -29.55 -5.81 -24.67
C THR A 299 -30.13 -5.00 -23.50
N VAL A 300 -29.79 -3.72 -23.40
CA VAL A 300 -30.24 -2.83 -22.32
C VAL A 300 -31.56 -2.17 -22.71
N ARG A 301 -32.66 -2.60 -22.08
CA ARG A 301 -34.03 -2.09 -22.35
C ARG A 301 -34.17 -0.57 -22.27
N ASP A 302 -33.38 0.09 -21.43
CA ASP A 302 -33.41 1.56 -21.28
C ASP A 302 -32.87 2.29 -22.52
N LEU A 303 -32.22 1.57 -23.44
CA LEU A 303 -31.69 2.07 -24.71
C LEU A 303 -32.52 1.61 -25.92
N ASP A 304 -33.68 0.96 -25.70
CA ASP A 304 -34.57 0.54 -26.78
C ASP A 304 -35.04 1.76 -27.60
N GLY A 305 -34.79 1.71 -28.92
CA GLY A 305 -35.17 2.76 -29.87
C GLY A 305 -34.17 3.92 -30.03
N LEU A 306 -33.06 3.93 -29.29
CA LEU A 306 -31.96 4.90 -29.44
C LEU A 306 -30.93 4.51 -30.51
N PHE A 307 -30.92 3.24 -30.91
CA PHE A 307 -30.06 2.74 -31.99
C PHE A 307 -30.92 2.46 -33.23
N ASP A 308 -30.76 3.27 -34.27
CA ASP A 308 -31.22 2.90 -35.61
C ASP A 308 -30.06 2.25 -36.39
N ALA A 309 -30.38 1.34 -37.31
CA ALA A 309 -29.38 0.64 -38.12
C ALA A 309 -28.57 1.59 -39.02
N GLY A 310 -29.01 2.83 -39.23
CA GLY A 310 -28.31 3.86 -40.01
C GLY A 310 -27.23 4.59 -39.20
N TYR A 311 -27.42 4.77 -37.90
CA TYR A 311 -26.47 5.42 -37.00
C TYR A 311 -25.19 4.61 -36.83
N MET A 312 -25.33 3.28 -36.80
CA MET A 312 -24.20 2.35 -36.67
C MET A 312 -23.43 2.11 -37.98
N ALA A 313 -24.05 2.35 -39.15
CA ALA A 313 -23.39 2.21 -40.45
C ALA A 313 -22.50 3.41 -40.82
N GLY A 314 -22.52 4.48 -40.03
CA GLY A 314 -21.74 5.70 -40.22
C GLY A 314 -20.58 5.89 -39.22
N ILE A 315 -20.36 4.92 -38.33
CA ILE A 315 -19.22 4.86 -37.38
C ILE A 315 -18.26 3.78 -37.87
#